data_AF-A0A376MVS3-F1
#
_entry.id   AF-A0A376MVS3-F1
#
_cell.length_a   1.000
_cell.length_b   1.000
_cell.length_c   1.000
_cell.angle_alpha   90.00
_cell.angle_beta   90.00
_cell.angle_gamma   90.00
#
_symmetry.space_group_name_H-M   'P 1'
#
loop_
_entity.id
_entity.type
_entity.pdbx_description
1 polymer ?
#
loop_
_entity_poly.entity_id
_entity_poly.type
_entity_poly.pdbx_seq_one_letter_code
_entity_poly.pdbx_strand_id
1 'polypeptide(L)' 'MNAMFCNANGERRYKVNVKRCPLYAESLEQQVWDEKGEPDKKSGNDHPNDAGGYFIVKQFPIVKPTGRVTSLRI' A
#
# COMPACT_ATOMS: atom_id res chain seq x y z
N MET A 1 -0.75 1.03 -1.15
CA MET A 1 -0.38 1.00 0.28
C MET A 1 -0.06 2.39 0.82
N ASN A 2 1.01 3.06 0.35
CA ASN A 2 1.51 4.33 0.92
C ASN A 2 0.45 5.43 1.05
N ALA A 3 -0.40 5.63 0.03
CA ALA A 3 -1.49 6.62 0.09
C ALA A 3 -2.55 6.35 1.19
N MET A 4 -2.60 5.15 1.77
CA MET A 4 -3.43 4.87 2.94
C MET A 4 -2.73 5.26 4.25
N PHE A 5 -1.40 5.16 4.32
CA PHE A 5 -0.60 5.61 5.46
C PHE A 5 -0.52 7.13 5.54
N CYS A 6 -0.32 7.79 4.40
CA CYS A 6 -0.41 9.23 4.24
C CYS A 6 -0.57 9.55 2.75
N ASN A 7 -1.65 10.22 2.37
CA ASN A 7 -1.79 10.75 1.01
C ASN A 7 -1.21 12.18 0.90
N ALA A 8 -1.25 12.75 -0.31
CA ALA A 8 -0.77 14.10 -0.59
C ALA A 8 -1.56 15.20 0.14
N ASN A 9 -2.77 14.91 0.64
CA ASN A 9 -3.57 15.81 1.45
C ASN A 9 -3.27 15.70 2.96
N GLY A 10 -2.29 14.86 3.34
CA GLY A 10 -1.93 14.62 4.74
C GLY A 10 -2.85 13.65 5.49
N GLU A 11 -3.79 12.99 4.80
CA GLU A 11 -4.76 12.10 5.44
C GLU A 11 -4.17 10.72 5.72
N ARG A 12 -4.41 10.20 6.93
CA ARG A 12 -3.94 8.89 7.40
C ARG A 12 -5.12 7.97 7.67
N ARG A 13 -5.42 7.08 6.72
CA ARG A 13 -6.63 6.23 6.73
C ARG A 13 -6.38 4.79 7.14
N TYR A 14 -5.11 4.35 7.17
CA TYR A 14 -4.70 3.05 7.65
C TYR A 14 -3.61 3.23 8.71
N LYS A 15 -3.81 2.61 9.89
CA LYS A 15 -2.94 2.75 11.07
C LYS A 15 -2.49 1.37 11.52
N VAL A 16 -1.24 1.27 11.96
CA VAL A 16 -0.67 0.04 12.53
C VAL A 16 -0.55 0.20 14.04
N ASN A 17 -0.97 -0.82 14.78
CA ASN A 17 -0.74 -0.86 16.22
C ASN A 17 0.61 -1.53 16.49
N VAL A 18 1.64 -0.74 16.76
CA VAL A 18 3.02 -1.24 16.97
C VAL A 18 3.14 -2.22 18.14
N LYS A 19 2.29 -2.10 19.17
CA LYS A 19 2.30 -3.01 20.33
C LYS A 19 1.68 -4.37 20.02
N ARG A 20 0.65 -4.39 19.17
CA ARG A 20 -0.09 -5.61 18.82
C ARG A 20 0.40 -6.28 17.54
N CYS A 21 1.04 -5.51 16.68
CA CYS A 21 1.55 -5.96 15.39
C CYS A 21 3.05 -5.63 15.25
N PRO A 22 3.90 -6.07 16.19
CA PRO A 22 5.32 -5.69 16.21
C PRO A 22 6.04 -6.13 14.93
N LEU A 23 5.78 -7.35 14.44
CA LEU A 23 6.37 -7.85 13.20
C LEU A 23 6.00 -7.00 11.99
N TYR A 24 4.74 -6.59 11.87
CA TYR A 24 4.33 -5.75 10.73
C TYR A 24 4.91 -4.34 10.83
N ALA A 25 5.01 -3.78 12.03
CA ALA A 25 5.69 -2.51 12.24
C ALA A 25 7.17 -2.61 11.83
N GLU A 26 7.88 -3.63 12.30
CA GLU A 26 9.29 -3.89 11.97
C GLU A 26 9.48 -4.06 10.46
N SER A 27 8.66 -4.88 9.79
CA SER A 27 8.72 -5.08 8.34
C SER A 27 8.49 -3.80 7.54
N LEU A 28 7.58 -2.92 7.98
CA LEU A 28 7.34 -1.63 7.33
C LEU A 28 8.53 -0.66 7.55
N GLU A 29 9.16 -0.70 8.71
CA GLU A 29 10.28 0.17 9.07
C GLU A 29 11.61 -0.29 8.45
N GLN A 30 11.77 -1.60 8.23
CA GLN A 30 13.03 -2.26 7.83
C GLN A 30 12.92 -3.00 6.49
N GLN A 31 12.11 -2.50 5.55
CA GLN A 31 12.05 -3.10 4.22
C GLN A 31 13.35 -2.84 3.44
N VAL A 32 14.10 -3.92 3.21
CA VAL A 32 15.34 -3.91 2.42
C VAL A 32 15.01 -4.13 0.95
N TRP A 33 15.77 -3.49 0.08
CA TRP A 33 15.68 -3.62 -1.38
C TRP A 33 16.95 -4.26 -1.91
N ASP A 34 16.82 -5.14 -2.89
CA ASP A 34 17.96 -5.79 -3.55
C ASP A 34 18.62 -4.87 -4.60
N GLU A 35 19.71 -5.34 -5.20
CA GLU A 35 20.45 -4.60 -6.23
C GLU A 35 19.62 -4.29 -7.49
N LYS A 36 18.50 -4.98 -7.69
CA LYS A 36 17.57 -4.78 -8.81
C LYS A 36 16.45 -3.80 -8.46
N GLY A 37 16.39 -3.33 -7.22
CA GLY A 37 15.32 -2.46 -6.72
C GLY A 37 14.02 -3.22 -6.44
N GLU A 38 14.06 -4.53 -6.24
CA GLU A 38 12.94 -5.32 -5.74
C GLU A 38 13.04 -5.50 -4.22
N PRO A 39 11.92 -5.72 -3.50
CA PRO A 39 11.98 -6.07 -2.09
C PRO A 39 12.80 -7.35 -1.89
N ASP A 40 13.72 -7.35 -0.93
CA ASP A 40 14.48 -8.56 -0.59
C ASP A 40 13.54 -9.63 -0.02
N LYS A 41 13.44 -10.76 -0.74
CA LYS A 41 12.63 -11.92 -0.34
C LYS A 41 13.37 -12.90 0.57
N LYS A 42 14.67 -12.72 0.77
CA LYS A 42 15.50 -13.66 1.55
C LYS A 42 15.35 -13.42 3.05
N SER A 43 15.28 -12.17 3.48
CA SER A 43 15.08 -11.78 4.88
C SER A 43 13.64 -11.99 5.37
N GLY A 44 12.66 -12.04 4.46
CA GLY A 44 11.26 -12.32 4.77
C GLY A 44 10.49 -11.13 5.34
N ASN A 45 11.08 -9.93 5.34
CA ASN A 45 10.43 -8.67 5.75
C ASN A 45 9.38 -8.17 4.74
N ASP A 46 9.31 -8.77 3.56
CA ASP A 46 8.32 -8.48 2.53
C ASP A 46 6.93 -9.05 2.85
N HIS A 47 6.86 -10.24 3.49
CA HIS A 47 5.57 -10.93 3.67
C HIS A 47 4.51 -10.11 4.41
N PRO A 48 4.81 -9.45 5.55
CA PRO A 48 3.80 -8.65 6.26
C PRO A 48 3.36 -7.43 5.44
N ASN A 49 4.28 -6.83 4.68
CA ASN A 49 4.02 -5.67 3.84
C ASN A 49 3.10 -6.05 2.67
N ASP A 50 3.36 -7.18 2.03
CA ASP A 50 2.50 -7.73 0.97
C ASP A 50 1.10 -8.08 1.49
N ALA A 51 1.01 -8.77 2.64
CA ALA A 51 -0.26 -9.11 3.26
C ALA A 51 -1.11 -7.86 3.59
N GLY A 52 -0.48 -6.83 4.17
CA GLY A 52 -1.12 -5.54 4.42
C GLY A 52 -1.56 -4.85 3.12
N GLY A 53 -0.73 -4.94 2.08
CA GLY A 53 -1.03 -4.44 0.74
C GLY A 53 -2.28 -5.08 0.14
N TYR A 54 -2.40 -6.41 0.19
CA TYR A 54 -3.56 -7.14 -0.33
C TYR A 54 -4.85 -6.76 0.40
N PHE A 55 -4.81 -6.65 1.73
CA PHE A 55 -5.96 -6.19 2.50
C PHE A 55 -6.40 -4.80 2.06
N ILE A 56 -5.44 -3.87 1.90
CA ILE A 56 -5.72 -2.50 1.45
C ILE A 56 -6.35 -2.50 0.05
N VAL A 57 -5.81 -3.26 -0.90
CA VAL A 57 -6.35 -3.33 -2.27
C VAL A 57 -7.78 -3.84 -2.26
N LYS A 58 -8.09 -4.84 -1.43
CA LYS A 58 -9.41 -5.45 -1.37
C LYS A 58 -10.44 -4.57 -0.66
N GLN A 59 -10.08 -3.92 0.44
CA GLN A 59 -11.01 -3.12 1.26
C GLN A 59 -11.11 -1.65 0.84
N PHE A 60 -10.04 -1.11 0.25
CA PHE A 60 -9.94 0.30 -0.15
C PHE A 60 -9.45 0.40 -1.60
N PRO A 61 -10.20 -0.17 -2.57
CA PRO A 61 -9.78 -0.18 -3.96
C PRO A 61 -9.74 1.24 -4.53
N ILE A 62 -8.85 1.45 -5.51
CA ILE A 62 -8.86 2.67 -6.32
C ILE A 62 -10.08 2.61 -7.24
N VAL A 63 -11.08 3.44 -6.96
CA VAL A 63 -12.24 3.60 -7.84
C VAL A 63 -11.84 4.50 -9.00
N LYS A 64 -11.67 3.91 -10.18
CA LYS A 64 -11.36 4.67 -11.41
C LYS A 64 -12.60 5.43 -11.86
N PRO A 65 -12.48 6.72 -12.23
CA PRO A 65 -13.59 7.45 -12.85
C PRO A 65 -14.07 6.71 -14.11
N THR A 66 -15.37 6.48 -14.22
CA THR A 66 -15.98 5.96 -15.45
C THR A 66 -16.44 7.13 -16.30
N GLY A 67 -15.78 7.36 -17.45
CA GLY A 67 -16.24 8.32 -18.43
C GLY A 67 -17.38 7.76 -19.28
N ARG A 68 -18.36 8.59 -19.63
CA ARG A 68 -19.38 8.25 -20.63
C ARG A 68 -18.92 8.80 -21.98
N VAL A 69 -18.77 7.92 -22.98
CA VAL A 69 -18.55 8.38 -24.36
C VAL A 69 -19.84 9.02 -24.85
N THR A 70 -19.76 10.30 -25.23
CA THR A 70 -20.87 11.04 -25.85
C THR A 70 -20.42 11.52 -27.22
N SER A 71 -21.33 11.52 -28.19
CA SER A 71 -21.05 12.12 -29.50
C SER A 71 -20.62 13.58 -29.32
N LEU A 72 -19.52 13.94 -29.95
CA LEU A 72 -19.03 15.31 -29.99
C LEU A 72 -20.10 16.15 -30.70
N ARG A 73 -20.63 17.18 -30.01
CA ARG A 73 -21.48 18.17 -30.67
C ARG A 73 -20.56 19.13 -31.41
N ILE A 74 -20.52 18.97 -32.73
CA ILE A 74 -19.99 19.95 -33.68
C ILE A 74 -21.18 20.69 -34.27
#